data_AF-A0A452XNS4-F1
#
_entry.id   AF-A0A452XNS4-F1
#
_cell.length_a   1.000
_cell.length_b   1.000
_cell.length_c   1.000
_cell.angle_alpha   90.00
_cell.angle_beta   90.00
_cell.angle_gamma   90.00
#
_symmetry.space_group_name_H-M   'P 1'
#
loop_
_entity.id
_entity.type
_entity.pdbx_description
1 polymer ?
#
loop_
_entity_poly.entity_id
_entity_poly.type
_entity_poly.pdbx_seq_one_letter_code
_entity_poly.pdbx_strand_id
1 'polypeptide(L)'
;MVDRVLYSSVVYPHNYGFIPRTLCDDSDPMDVLVIMQEPVVPGCFLRAKAIGLMPMIDQGEADDKIIAVCADDPEYKHFNDIKELPPHRLAEIRRFFEDYFFNRDVQ
;
A
#
# COMPACT_ATOMS: atom_id res chain seq x y z
N MET A 1 -6.89 6.14 -15.29
CA MET A 1 -8.20 6.64 -14.84
C MET A 1 -7.99 7.25 -13.47
N VAL A 2 -8.49 8.47 -13.21
CA VAL A 2 -8.36 9.12 -11.90
C VAL A 2 -9.63 8.81 -11.12
N ASP A 3 -9.50 8.24 -9.93
CA ASP A 3 -10.63 7.99 -9.03
C ASP A 3 -10.99 9.27 -8.25
N ARG A 4 -10.02 9.85 -7.53
CA ARG A 4 -10.16 11.14 -6.82
C ARG A 4 -8.83 11.80 -6.51
N VAL A 5 -8.88 13.09 -6.17
CA VAL A 5 -7.79 13.82 -5.49
C VAL A 5 -7.97 13.67 -3.97
N LEU A 6 -6.86 13.52 -3.24
CA LEU A 6 -6.89 13.34 -1.79
C LEU A 6 -7.40 14.60 -1.09
N TYR A 7 -8.33 14.43 -0.14
CA TYR A 7 -8.94 15.53 0.63
C TYR A 7 -7.99 16.08 1.72
N SER A 8 -7.13 15.22 2.24
CA SER A 8 -6.06 15.58 3.17
C SER A 8 -4.82 16.03 2.41
N SER A 9 -3.99 16.91 3.01
CA SER A 9 -2.68 17.30 2.49
C SER A 9 -1.64 16.17 2.66
N VAL A 10 -1.94 14.99 2.14
CA VAL A 10 -1.11 13.78 2.20
C VAL A 10 -0.81 13.28 0.79
N VAL A 11 0.30 12.56 0.65
CA VAL A 11 0.71 11.89 -0.58
C VAL A 11 1.04 10.45 -0.26
N TYR A 12 0.79 9.54 -1.19
CA TYR A 12 1.15 8.13 -0.99
C TYR A 12 2.66 8.02 -0.70
N PRO A 13 3.07 7.36 0.40
CA PRO A 13 4.48 7.26 0.77
C PRO A 13 5.26 6.32 -0.15
N HIS A 14 4.55 5.41 -0.83
CA HIS A 14 5.11 4.36 -1.68
C HIS A 14 4.21 4.06 -2.87
N ASN A 15 4.73 3.32 -3.85
CA ASN A 15 3.98 2.91 -5.03
C ASN A 15 2.79 2.04 -4.61
N TYR A 16 1.60 2.34 -5.14
CA TYR A 16 0.35 1.67 -4.79
C TYR A 16 -0.29 1.04 -6.03
N GLY A 17 -0.89 -0.14 -5.85
CA GLY A 17 -1.62 -0.82 -6.91
C GLY A 17 -2.33 -2.05 -6.37
N PHE A 18 -2.64 -2.98 -7.26
CA PHE A 18 -3.38 -4.20 -6.95
C PHE A 18 -2.72 -5.44 -7.54
N ILE A 19 -3.04 -6.61 -7.01
CA ILE A 19 -2.52 -7.89 -7.47
C ILE A 19 -3.44 -8.46 -8.56
N PRO A 20 -2.97 -8.63 -9.81
CA PRO A 20 -3.83 -9.12 -10.88
C PRO A 20 -4.30 -10.55 -10.60
N ARG A 21 -5.53 -10.87 -11.02
CA ARG A 21 -6.17 -12.19 -10.83
C ARG A 21 -6.35 -12.59 -9.35
N THR A 22 -6.57 -11.61 -8.49
CA THR A 22 -7.09 -11.80 -7.14
C THR A 22 -8.48 -11.18 -7.04
N LEU A 23 -9.25 -11.59 -6.03
CA LEU A 23 -10.59 -11.08 -5.76
C LEU A 23 -10.80 -11.09 -4.25
N CYS A 24 -11.11 -9.93 -3.69
CA CYS A 24 -11.49 -9.73 -2.30
C CYS A 24 -13.03 -9.78 -2.14
N ASP A 25 -13.50 -9.76 -0.90
CA ASP A 25 -14.92 -9.86 -0.57
C ASP A 25 -15.75 -8.65 -1.06
N ASP A 26 -15.09 -7.50 -1.24
CA ASP A 26 -15.63 -6.25 -1.82
C ASP A 26 -15.72 -6.29 -3.37
N SER A 27 -15.36 -7.41 -3.99
CA SER A 27 -15.26 -7.58 -5.45
C SER A 27 -14.14 -6.82 -6.15
N ASP A 28 -13.22 -6.21 -5.41
CA ASP A 28 -12.01 -5.60 -5.94
C ASP A 28 -10.80 -6.53 -5.83
N PRO A 29 -9.73 -6.34 -6.63
CA PRO A 29 -8.52 -7.12 -6.48
C PRO A 29 -7.75 -6.69 -5.22
N MET A 30 -6.97 -7.62 -4.64
CA MET A 30 -6.17 -7.37 -3.44
C MET A 30 -5.19 -6.20 -3.62
N ASP A 31 -5.26 -5.25 -2.71
CA ASP A 31 -4.42 -4.06 -2.69
C ASP A 31 -2.99 -4.35 -2.20
N VAL A 32 -2.03 -3.62 -2.77
CA VAL A 32 -0.61 -3.76 -2.43
C VAL A 32 0.12 -2.42 -2.42
N LEU A 33 0.86 -2.17 -1.35
CA LEU A 33 1.83 -1.08 -1.23
C LEU A 33 3.24 -1.64 -1.47
N VAL A 34 3.93 -1.13 -2.48
CA VAL A 34 5.25 -1.61 -2.92
C VAL A 34 6.34 -0.61 -2.53
N ILE A 35 7.23 -1.04 -1.63
CA ILE A 35 8.41 -0.28 -1.19
C ILE A 35 9.56 -0.54 -2.16
N MET A 36 10.14 0.54 -2.68
CA MET A 36 11.30 0.54 -3.58
C MET A 36 11.93 1.94 -3.63
N GLN A 37 13.06 2.07 -4.32
CA GLN A 37 13.80 3.34 -4.45
C GLN A 37 13.08 4.37 -5.33
N GLU A 38 12.48 3.91 -6.44
CA GLU A 38 11.98 4.79 -7.49
C GLU A 38 10.44 4.75 -7.64
N PRO A 39 9.80 5.87 -8.01
CA PRO A 39 8.39 5.89 -8.33
C PRO A 39 8.11 5.12 -9.63
N VAL A 40 6.95 4.49 -9.71
CA VAL A 40 6.49 3.73 -10.88
C VAL A 40 5.29 4.44 -11.52
N VAL A 41 5.28 4.49 -12.84
CA VAL A 41 4.20 5.11 -13.61
C VAL A 41 2.91 4.29 -13.49
N PRO A 42 1.74 4.92 -13.29
CA PRO A 42 0.47 4.20 -13.24
C PRO A 42 0.21 3.34 -14.49
N GLY A 43 -0.25 2.10 -14.28
CA GLY A 43 -0.54 1.14 -15.35
C GLY A 43 0.63 0.22 -15.73
N CYS A 44 1.83 0.46 -15.19
CA CYS A 44 2.93 -0.49 -15.29
C CYS A 44 2.75 -1.66 -14.30
N PHE A 45 3.39 -2.80 -14.59
CA PHE A 45 3.48 -3.94 -13.68
C PHE A 45 4.94 -4.15 -13.27
N LEU A 46 5.14 -4.70 -12.07
CA LEU A 46 6.44 -5.06 -11.53
C LEU A 46 6.33 -6.36 -10.74
N ARG A 47 7.46 -7.01 -10.46
CA ARG A 47 7.50 -8.17 -9.57
C ARG A 47 7.67 -7.70 -8.14
N ALA A 48 6.79 -8.13 -7.26
CA ALA A 48 6.83 -7.78 -5.84
C ALA A 48 6.89 -9.04 -4.97
N LYS A 49 7.51 -8.91 -3.80
CA LYS A 49 7.55 -9.94 -2.76
C LYS A 49 6.81 -9.42 -1.54
N ALA A 50 5.73 -10.09 -1.16
CA ALA A 50 4.99 -9.77 0.05
C ALA A 50 5.87 -10.03 1.29
N ILE A 51 5.89 -9.06 2.20
CA ILE A 51 6.67 -9.12 3.45
C ILE A 51 5.80 -8.84 4.69
N GLY A 52 4.56 -8.41 4.51
CA GLY A 52 3.63 -8.17 5.60
C GLY A 52 2.20 -7.95 5.12
N LEU A 53 1.29 -7.92 6.10
CA LEU A 53 -0.11 -7.57 5.94
C LEU A 53 -0.41 -6.41 6.87
N MET A 54 -1.17 -5.44 6.39
CA MET A 54 -1.69 -4.33 7.19
C MET A 54 -3.21 -4.46 7.23
N PRO A 55 -3.77 -5.03 8.32
CA PRO A 55 -5.21 -5.16 8.46
C PRO A 55 -5.84 -3.79 8.69
N MET A 56 -6.91 -3.51 7.97
CA MET A 56 -7.67 -2.27 8.13
C MET A 56 -9.16 -2.52 8.03
N ILE A 57 -9.92 -1.58 8.60
CA ILE A 57 -11.36 -1.55 8.51
C ILE A 57 -11.71 -0.18 7.91
N ASP A 58 -12.25 -0.15 6.69
CA ASP A 58 -12.77 1.06 6.05
C ASP A 58 -14.31 0.95 6.05
N GLN A 59 -14.99 1.95 6.65
CA GLN A 59 -16.46 1.99 6.74
C GLN A 59 -17.16 0.72 7.27
N GLY A 60 -16.45 -0.08 8.08
CA GLY A 60 -16.97 -1.32 8.66
C GLY A 60 -16.72 -2.57 7.80
N GLU A 61 -16.11 -2.43 6.64
CA GLU A 61 -15.66 -3.53 5.77
C GLU A 61 -14.16 -3.77 5.94
N ALA A 62 -13.73 -5.02 5.77
CA ALA A 62 -12.32 -5.38 5.87
C ALA A 62 -11.58 -4.92 4.61
N ASP A 63 -10.57 -4.07 4.77
CA ASP A 63 -9.75 -3.50 3.68
C ASP A 63 -8.27 -3.82 3.93
N ASP A 64 -7.96 -5.11 3.97
CA ASP A 64 -6.61 -5.59 4.23
C ASP A 64 -5.68 -5.25 3.06
N LYS A 65 -4.50 -4.69 3.36
CA LYS A 65 -3.51 -4.32 2.34
C LYS A 65 -2.20 -5.08 2.50
N ILE A 66 -1.68 -5.59 1.39
CA ILE A 66 -0.37 -6.26 1.37
C ILE A 66 0.74 -5.22 1.40
N ILE A 67 1.74 -5.43 2.25
CA ILE A 67 2.99 -4.68 2.22
C ILE A 67 4.04 -5.54 1.51
N ALA A 68 4.62 -5.01 0.44
CA ALA A 68 5.57 -5.71 -0.40
C ALA A 68 6.79 -4.87 -0.72
N VAL A 69 7.86 -5.53 -1.18
CA VAL A 69 9.05 -4.90 -1.76
C VAL A 69 9.17 -5.26 -3.22
N CYS A 70 9.76 -4.39 -4.03
CA CYS A 70 10.10 -4.72 -5.41
C CYS A 70 11.16 -5.83 -5.43
N ALA A 71 10.87 -6.95 -6.09
CA ALA A 71 11.75 -8.12 -6.17
C ALA A 71 12.98 -7.88 -7.06
N ASP A 72 12.93 -6.83 -7.89
CA ASP A 72 13.97 -6.44 -8.84
C ASP A 72 14.82 -5.26 -8.38
N ASP A 73 14.44 -4.61 -7.28
CA ASP A 73 15.19 -3.49 -6.70
C ASP A 73 16.35 -4.02 -5.83
N PRO A 74 17.62 -3.72 -6.16
CA PRO A 74 18.77 -4.22 -5.40
C PRO A 74 18.78 -3.79 -3.93
N GLU A 75 18.22 -2.62 -3.62
CA GLU A 75 18.15 -2.07 -2.26
C GLU A 75 17.08 -2.77 -1.43
N TYR A 76 15.99 -3.26 -2.02
CA TYR A 76 14.84 -3.78 -1.26
C TYR A 76 14.57 -5.28 -1.44
N LYS A 77 15.06 -5.92 -2.50
CA LYS A 77 14.75 -7.33 -2.81
C LYS A 77 15.13 -8.33 -1.71
N HIS A 78 16.02 -7.94 -0.80
CA HIS A 78 16.54 -8.81 0.25
C HIS A 78 15.65 -8.87 1.50
N PHE A 79 14.75 -7.91 1.71
CA PHE A 79 13.80 -7.92 2.83
C PHE A 79 12.79 -9.06 2.69
N ASN A 80 12.53 -9.82 3.75
CA ASN A 80 11.61 -10.96 3.78
C ASN A 80 10.48 -10.81 4.80
N ASP A 81 10.63 -9.91 5.78
CA ASP A 81 9.61 -9.64 6.79
C ASP A 81 9.52 -8.13 7.04
N ILE A 82 8.30 -7.63 7.24
CA ILE A 82 8.03 -6.22 7.51
C ILE A 82 8.81 -5.68 8.74
N LYS A 83 9.14 -6.54 9.71
CA LYS A 83 9.93 -6.20 10.91
C LYS A 83 11.38 -5.85 10.61
N GLU A 84 11.89 -6.22 9.43
CA GLU A 84 13.25 -5.89 9.01
C GLU A 84 13.36 -4.43 8.53
N LEU A 85 12.23 -3.78 8.24
CA LEU A 85 12.20 -2.38 7.86
C LEU A 85 12.50 -1.46 9.06
N PRO A 86 13.10 -0.28 8.82
CA PRO A 86 13.29 0.72 9.87
C PRO A 86 11.96 1.06 10.57
N PRO A 87 11.90 1.11 11.91
CA PRO A 87 10.65 1.35 12.64
C PRO A 87 9.90 2.61 12.22
N HIS A 88 10.63 3.66 11.82
CA HIS A 88 10.05 4.90 11.32
C HIS A 88 9.25 4.71 10.02
N ARG A 89 9.72 3.84 9.10
CA ARG A 89 8.98 3.51 7.86
C ARG A 89 7.62 2.89 8.16
N LEU A 90 7.58 1.98 9.12
CA LEU A 90 6.34 1.33 9.54
C LEU A 90 5.36 2.32 10.17
N ALA A 91 5.88 3.25 10.97
CA ALA A 91 5.09 4.31 11.58
C ALA A 91 4.52 5.28 10.53
N GLU A 92 5.31 5.65 9.51
CA GLU A 92 4.87 6.50 8.40
C GLU A 92 3.76 5.85 7.58
N ILE A 93 3.93 4.58 7.18
CA ILE A 93 2.91 3.83 6.42
C ILE A 93 1.61 3.74 7.21
N ARG A 94 1.69 3.34 8.48
CA ARG A 94 0.52 3.28 9.36
C ARG A 94 -0.18 4.64 9.46
N ARG A 95 0.59 5.70 9.72
CA ARG A 95 0.05 7.04 9.89
C ARG A 95 -0.63 7.56 8.63
N PHE A 96 -0.05 7.28 7.46
CA PHE A 96 -0.65 7.67 6.18
C PHE A 96 -2.05 7.10 6.01
N PHE A 97 -2.24 5.79 6.27
CA PHE A 97 -3.57 5.19 6.10
C PHE A 97 -4.55 5.66 7.17
N GLU A 98 -4.12 5.84 8.42
CA GLU A 98 -4.96 6.46 9.47
C GLU A 98 -5.44 7.88 9.07
N ASP A 99 -4.55 8.72 8.55
CA ASP A 99 -4.86 10.11 8.17
C ASP A 99 -5.63 10.23 6.84
N TYR A 100 -5.46 9.25 5.93
CA TYR A 100 -6.16 9.20 4.64
C TYR A 100 -7.67 8.98 4.82
N PHE A 101 -8.07 8.07 5.70
CA PHE A 101 -9.48 7.76 5.95
C PHE A 101 -10.13 8.74 6.94
N PHE A 102 -9.38 9.33 7.87
CA PHE A 102 -9.94 10.21 8.90
C PHE A 102 -10.82 11.35 8.36
N ASN A 103 -10.41 12.02 7.28
CA ASN A 103 -11.19 13.12 6.70
C ASN A 103 -12.32 12.65 5.75
N ARG A 104 -12.40 11.36 5.42
CA ARG A 104 -13.55 10.81 4.69
C ARG A 104 -14.77 10.68 5.59
N ASP A 105 -14.59 10.37 6.88
CA ASP A 105 -15.69 10.13 7.82
C ASP A 105 -16.33 11.42 8.37
N VAL A 106 -15.75 12.59 8.07
CA VAL A 106 -16.21 13.91 8.56
C VAL A 106 -17.13 14.62 7.55
N GLN A 107 -17.45 14.00 6.41
CA GLN A 107 -18.41 14.52 5.42
C GLN A 107 -19.66 13.66 5.26
#